data_AF-J2SJB3-F1
#
_entry.id   AF-J2SJB3-F1
#
_cell.length_a   1.000
_cell.length_b   1.000
_cell.length_c   1.000
_cell.angle_alpha   90.00
_cell.angle_beta   90.00
_cell.angle_gamma   90.00
#
_symmetry.space_group_name_H-M   'P 1'
#
loop_
_entity.id
_entity.type
_entity.pdbx_description
1 polymer ?
#
loop_
_entity_poly.entity_id
_entity_poly.type
_entity_poly.pdbx_seq_one_letter_code
_entity_poly.pdbx_strand_id
1 'polypeptide(L)'
;MKELVNLKKTNLLLRSLIFLMMTSQYSFAQTIWQGQHHSYRIILSGNMDSHQTDSLSVSMPELEINKKVVTEVKGDSISFKNEMYGFSFKGKFNPEKNAISGIFNYYSIPNTAVVLKKEKEIQPLYFAQHPKKPYPYQVIDMTFLGKSTKLTYGATLTIPQDKKKYPLAILISGTGQHDRNYTYMGREFFTVLADELARKGIASLRVDDRGTGKTSGDFKNATTGDFADDVDAQIAYLKSDKNIDASHIGLIGHSEGGMIASIVSARNKNVKFMVSLSGVAVSGLEMLNLQNTAILKNFGFSDKVVSKQMEMYNIMFKAVYDTKASDSVTPVLQLKLDQWIKTQDSTTLKEIHMWGGREKDFIYRYGKDAERRWYRYTIHYNPKDYLPKIEIPVLAVNGDKDIQVPAQENLESFKKYLKSTDVTTKIYTDLNHMYQHCITCKQSESKEIDEVFAPEVLHDISKWILSRYKK
;
A
#
# COMPACT_ATOMS: atom_id res chain seq x y z
N MET A 1 49.32 30.67 -25.09
CA MET A 1 48.38 31.37 -24.20
C MET A 1 47.53 32.34 -25.03
N LYS A 2 46.60 31.97 -25.93
CA LYS A 2 45.72 30.80 -26.12
C LYS A 2 45.03 30.29 -24.86
N GLU A 3 43.70 30.24 -24.98
CA GLU A 3 42.74 29.45 -24.21
C GLU A 3 42.36 29.93 -22.81
N LEU A 4 41.04 29.84 -22.55
CA LEU A 4 40.35 30.04 -21.28
C LEU A 4 40.26 31.53 -20.92
N VAL A 5 39.15 32.24 -21.06
CA VAL A 5 37.87 32.01 -20.39
C VAL A 5 36.79 32.78 -21.15
N ASN A 6 36.15 32.15 -22.14
CA ASN A 6 34.87 32.63 -22.65
C ASN A 6 34.13 31.50 -23.38
N LEU A 7 33.67 30.49 -22.63
CA LEU A 7 32.81 29.41 -23.13
C LEU A 7 32.33 28.58 -21.92
N LYS A 8 31.09 28.84 -21.45
CA LYS A 8 30.16 27.86 -20.84
C LYS A 8 28.88 28.55 -20.31
N LYS A 9 28.28 29.43 -21.10
CA LYS A 9 26.87 29.82 -21.01
C LYS A 9 26.12 29.34 -22.26
N THR A 10 26.27 28.06 -22.59
CA THR A 10 25.52 27.37 -23.65
C THR A 10 25.89 25.89 -23.59
N ASN A 11 25.22 25.11 -22.72
CA ASN A 11 25.09 23.65 -22.83
C ASN A 11 24.29 23.07 -21.65
N LEU A 12 22.97 23.31 -21.63
CA LEU A 12 22.05 22.52 -20.80
C LEU A 12 20.74 22.18 -21.54
N LEU A 13 20.78 22.15 -22.88
CA LEU A 13 19.66 21.80 -23.76
C LEU A 13 19.99 20.61 -24.69
N LEU A 14 21.06 19.86 -24.41
CA LEU A 14 21.50 18.73 -25.22
C LEU A 14 21.82 17.48 -24.36
N ARG A 15 20.87 17.07 -23.50
CA ARG A 15 20.91 15.78 -22.78
C ARG A 15 19.61 14.97 -22.92
N SER A 16 18.86 15.22 -23.99
CA SER A 16 17.53 14.62 -24.19
C SER A 16 17.41 13.75 -25.44
N LEU A 17 18.49 13.45 -26.16
CA LEU A 17 18.38 12.90 -27.52
C LEU A 17 19.57 12.03 -27.95
N ILE A 18 19.98 11.06 -27.14
CA ILE A 18 20.74 9.88 -27.63
C ILE A 18 20.34 8.66 -26.79
N PHE A 19 19.25 7.99 -27.17
CA PHE A 19 19.08 6.56 -26.89
C PHE A 19 18.07 5.95 -27.88
N LEU A 20 18.36 6.07 -29.18
CA LEU A 20 17.72 5.23 -30.19
C LEU A 20 18.76 4.92 -31.27
N MET A 21 18.83 3.63 -31.65
CA MET A 21 19.68 3.01 -32.66
C MET A 21 21.10 2.57 -32.24
N MET A 22 21.14 1.45 -31.51
CA MET A 22 21.94 0.29 -31.92
C MET A 22 21.21 -0.99 -31.46
N THR A 23 20.31 -1.49 -32.30
CA THR A 23 19.76 -2.85 -32.16
C THR A 23 19.96 -3.60 -33.47
N SER A 24 21.18 -4.07 -33.67
CA SER A 24 21.45 -5.25 -34.49
C SER A 24 22.69 -5.94 -33.92
N GLN A 25 22.55 -6.45 -32.71
CA GLN A 25 23.43 -7.48 -32.20
C GLN A 25 22.53 -8.62 -31.73
N TYR A 26 22.80 -9.81 -32.26
CA TYR A 26 22.12 -11.07 -31.99
C TYR A 26 21.65 -11.19 -30.53
N SER A 27 20.35 -10.97 -30.29
CA SER A 27 19.74 -11.39 -29.03
C SER A 27 19.55 -12.90 -29.13
N PHE A 28 20.54 -13.66 -28.66
CA PHE A 28 20.23 -15.00 -28.17
C PHE A 28 19.24 -14.78 -27.03
N ALA A 29 18.00 -15.24 -27.21
CA ALA A 29 16.98 -15.19 -26.17
C ALA A 29 17.54 -15.87 -24.91
N GLN A 30 17.92 -15.07 -23.91
CA GLN A 30 18.42 -15.61 -22.65
C GLN A 30 17.29 -16.41 -22.02
N THR A 31 17.53 -17.68 -21.69
CA THR A 31 16.47 -18.50 -21.11
C THR A 31 16.14 -17.99 -19.72
N ILE A 32 14.85 -17.71 -19.47
CA ILE A 32 14.33 -17.30 -18.16
C ILE A 32 13.62 -18.49 -17.53
N TRP A 33 13.97 -18.80 -16.29
CA TRP A 33 13.25 -19.71 -15.42
C TRP A 33 12.72 -18.92 -14.23
N GLN A 34 11.42 -18.90 -14.02
CA GLN A 34 10.82 -18.14 -12.94
C GLN A 34 9.92 -19.04 -12.09
N GLY A 35 10.08 -18.92 -10.77
CA GLY A 35 9.12 -19.40 -9.80
C GLY A 35 8.79 -18.31 -8.80
N GLN A 36 7.87 -18.64 -7.92
CA GLN A 36 7.41 -17.75 -6.87
C GLN A 36 7.24 -18.53 -5.57
N HIS A 37 7.57 -17.87 -4.47
CA HIS A 37 7.17 -18.27 -3.14
C HIS A 37 6.57 -17.06 -2.45
N HIS A 38 5.25 -17.12 -2.20
CA HIS A 38 4.48 -15.99 -1.70
C HIS A 38 4.76 -14.69 -2.48
N SER A 39 5.23 -13.64 -1.80
CA SER A 39 5.53 -12.35 -2.41
C SER A 39 6.96 -12.24 -2.95
N TYR A 40 7.65 -13.36 -3.21
CA TYR A 40 9.02 -13.38 -3.72
C TYR A 40 9.11 -14.13 -5.04
N ARG A 41 9.68 -13.47 -6.06
CA ARG A 41 10.05 -14.15 -7.30
C ARG A 41 11.48 -14.65 -7.21
N ILE A 42 11.70 -15.85 -7.75
CA ILE A 42 13.02 -16.42 -7.95
C ILE A 42 13.18 -16.60 -9.45
N ILE A 43 14.11 -15.84 -10.02
CA ILE A 43 14.34 -15.77 -11.47
C ILE A 43 15.76 -16.24 -11.76
N LEU A 44 15.90 -17.24 -12.63
CA LEU A 44 17.17 -17.65 -13.19
C LEU A 44 17.22 -17.19 -14.64
N SER A 45 18.26 -16.46 -15.01
CA SER A 45 18.49 -16.04 -16.39
C SER A 45 19.91 -16.41 -16.82
N GLY A 46 20.06 -17.10 -17.93
CA GLY A 46 21.38 -17.51 -18.43
C GLY A 46 21.34 -18.79 -19.23
N ASN A 47 22.52 -19.37 -19.44
CA ASN A 47 22.66 -20.69 -20.05
C ASN A 47 22.89 -21.74 -18.96
N MET A 48 22.12 -22.83 -19.00
CA MET A 48 22.25 -23.95 -18.04
C MET A 48 23.27 -25.02 -18.48
N ASP A 49 24.31 -24.62 -19.23
CA ASP A 49 25.36 -25.53 -19.69
C ASP A 49 26.38 -25.87 -18.59
N SER A 50 26.66 -27.17 -18.45
CA SER A 50 27.37 -27.81 -17.33
C SER A 50 28.87 -27.52 -17.21
N HIS A 51 29.44 -26.59 -18.00
CA HIS A 51 30.89 -26.39 -18.11
C HIS A 51 31.36 -24.93 -18.16
N GLN A 52 30.46 -23.96 -17.96
CA GLN A 52 30.84 -22.54 -17.87
C GLN A 52 30.57 -22.01 -16.46
N THR A 53 31.64 -21.65 -15.75
CA THR A 53 31.55 -20.87 -14.51
C THR A 53 30.84 -19.54 -14.79
N ASP A 54 29.88 -19.16 -13.93
CA ASP A 54 29.11 -17.88 -13.98
C ASP A 54 28.13 -17.70 -15.16
N SER A 55 27.62 -18.78 -15.75
CA SER A 55 26.64 -18.75 -16.85
C SER A 55 25.21 -18.37 -16.45
N LEU A 56 24.89 -18.43 -15.15
CA LEU A 56 23.56 -18.19 -14.59
C LEU A 56 23.54 -16.96 -13.68
N SER A 57 22.52 -16.12 -13.84
CA SER A 57 22.20 -15.04 -12.90
C SER A 57 20.93 -15.39 -12.13
N VAL A 58 20.97 -15.20 -10.81
CA VAL A 58 19.84 -15.33 -9.90
C VAL A 58 19.35 -13.93 -9.56
N SER A 59 18.07 -13.68 -9.81
CA SER A 59 17.42 -12.45 -9.43
C SER A 59 16.21 -12.71 -8.52
N MET A 60 16.13 -11.92 -7.45
CA MET A 60 14.97 -11.79 -6.59
C MET A 60 14.66 -10.29 -6.46
N PRO A 61 13.85 -9.73 -7.37
CA PRO A 61 13.61 -8.30 -7.44
C PRO A 61 13.09 -7.72 -6.12
N GLU A 62 12.25 -8.48 -5.40
CA GLU A 62 11.64 -8.04 -4.13
C GLU A 62 12.63 -7.99 -2.96
N LEU A 63 13.86 -8.46 -3.16
CA LEU A 63 14.98 -8.37 -2.23
C LEU A 63 16.17 -7.58 -2.82
N GLU A 64 16.00 -6.96 -3.99
CA GLU A 64 17.07 -6.27 -4.72
C GLU A 64 18.29 -7.16 -5.02
N ILE A 65 18.08 -8.47 -5.13
CA ILE A 65 19.12 -9.43 -5.48
C ILE A 65 19.18 -9.58 -6.99
N ASN A 66 20.36 -9.38 -7.55
CA ASN A 66 20.71 -9.77 -8.92
C ASN A 66 22.20 -10.12 -8.96
N LYS A 67 22.53 -11.42 -8.95
CA LYS A 67 23.91 -11.91 -8.82
C LYS A 67 24.15 -13.11 -9.73
N LYS A 68 25.34 -13.15 -10.32
CA LYS A 68 25.85 -14.35 -10.97
C LYS A 68 26.19 -15.41 -9.92
N VAL A 69 26.04 -16.67 -10.31
CA VAL A 69 26.36 -17.81 -9.46
C VAL A 69 27.11 -18.87 -10.23
N VAL A 70 28.02 -19.53 -9.52
CA VAL A 70 28.60 -20.79 -9.99
C VAL A 70 27.52 -21.86 -9.91
N THR A 71 27.19 -22.44 -11.06
CA THR A 71 26.13 -23.45 -11.20
C THR A 71 26.76 -24.81 -11.46
N GLU A 72 26.37 -25.81 -10.67
CA GLU A 72 26.72 -27.20 -10.89
C GLU A 72 25.52 -27.93 -11.51
N VAL A 73 25.72 -28.56 -12.67
CA VAL A 73 24.72 -29.40 -13.34
C VAL A 73 25.28 -30.82 -13.47
N LYS A 74 24.56 -31.81 -12.92
CA LYS A 74 24.91 -33.24 -12.98
C LYS A 74 23.67 -34.05 -13.36
N GLY A 75 23.58 -34.47 -14.62
CA GLY A 75 22.38 -35.13 -15.15
C GLY A 75 21.17 -34.19 -15.13
N ASP A 76 20.09 -34.60 -14.47
CA ASP A 76 18.90 -33.76 -14.26
C ASP A 76 19.06 -32.76 -13.11
N SER A 77 20.12 -32.87 -12.31
CA SER A 77 20.27 -32.12 -11.07
C SER A 77 21.01 -30.81 -11.32
N ILE A 78 20.48 -29.72 -10.76
CA ILE A 78 21.04 -28.37 -10.81
C ILE A 78 21.21 -27.82 -9.39
N SER A 79 22.34 -27.19 -9.11
CA SER A 79 22.55 -26.51 -7.83
C SER A 79 23.44 -25.28 -7.98
N PHE A 80 23.24 -24.29 -7.12
CA PHE A 80 24.08 -23.11 -7.03
C PHE A 80 24.06 -22.55 -5.61
N LYS A 81 25.07 -21.78 -5.26
CA LYS A 81 25.14 -21.04 -4.00
C LYS A 81 25.85 -19.70 -4.17
N ASN A 82 25.50 -18.75 -3.34
CA ASN A 82 26.24 -17.52 -3.16
C ASN A 82 26.45 -17.26 -1.66
N GLU A 83 27.65 -17.50 -1.16
CA GLU A 83 27.98 -17.39 0.26
C GLU A 83 27.91 -15.94 0.77
N MET A 84 28.34 -14.98 -0.06
CA MET A 84 28.31 -13.55 0.29
C MET A 84 26.89 -13.04 0.54
N TYR A 85 25.91 -13.54 -0.22
CA TYR A 85 24.51 -13.16 -0.09
C TYR A 85 23.67 -14.22 0.64
N GLY A 86 24.29 -15.28 1.15
CA GLY A 86 23.64 -16.28 2.00
C GLY A 86 22.48 -17.05 1.35
N PHE A 87 22.48 -17.23 0.03
CA PHE A 87 21.45 -18.02 -0.65
C PHE A 87 22.01 -19.25 -1.37
N SER A 88 21.18 -20.28 -1.52
CA SER A 88 21.49 -21.49 -2.28
C SER A 88 20.24 -22.12 -2.89
N PHE A 89 20.45 -22.98 -3.87
CA PHE A 89 19.41 -23.77 -4.50
C PHE A 89 19.91 -25.17 -4.84
N LYS A 90 19.04 -26.17 -4.67
CA LYS A 90 19.23 -27.52 -5.18
C LYS A 90 17.93 -28.00 -5.78
N GLY A 91 17.94 -28.41 -7.04
CA GLY A 91 16.75 -28.86 -7.74
C GLY A 91 17.03 -29.85 -8.85
N LYS A 92 15.95 -30.30 -9.49
CA LYS A 92 15.97 -31.22 -10.62
C LYS A 92 15.16 -30.64 -11.78
N PHE A 93 15.73 -30.71 -12.97
CA PHE A 93 15.06 -30.39 -14.21
C PHE A 93 14.16 -31.54 -14.64
N ASN A 94 12.88 -31.26 -14.86
CA ASN A 94 11.91 -32.17 -15.44
C ASN A 94 11.70 -31.78 -16.91
N PRO A 95 12.20 -32.57 -17.88
CA PRO A 95 12.09 -32.26 -19.30
C PRO A 95 10.65 -32.31 -19.82
N GLU A 96 9.81 -33.22 -19.31
CA GLU A 96 8.40 -33.35 -19.74
C GLU A 96 7.57 -32.12 -19.35
N LYS A 97 7.83 -31.58 -18.16
CA LYS A 97 7.13 -30.40 -17.64
C LYS A 97 7.81 -29.08 -18.00
N ASN A 98 9.00 -29.15 -18.62
CA ASN A 98 9.86 -28.02 -18.90
C ASN A 98 9.97 -27.09 -17.68
N ALA A 99 10.31 -27.68 -16.53
CA ALA A 99 10.32 -27.02 -15.23
C ALA A 99 11.46 -27.54 -14.34
N ILE A 100 11.96 -26.70 -13.44
CA ILE A 100 12.96 -27.07 -12.43
C ILE A 100 12.28 -27.05 -11.06
N SER A 101 12.26 -28.18 -10.36
CA SER A 101 11.70 -28.26 -9.01
C SER A 101 12.83 -28.41 -8.00
N GLY A 102 12.84 -27.62 -6.94
CA GLY A 102 13.93 -27.67 -5.97
C GLY A 102 13.65 -26.92 -4.68
N ILE A 103 14.65 -26.93 -3.81
CA ILE A 103 14.66 -26.18 -2.56
C ILE A 103 15.58 -24.98 -2.74
N PHE A 104 15.00 -23.78 -2.60
CA PHE A 104 15.73 -22.53 -2.46
C PHE A 104 15.89 -22.21 -0.98
N ASN A 105 17.05 -21.75 -0.58
CA ASN A 105 17.34 -21.40 0.79
C ASN A 105 17.92 -19.99 0.85
N TYR A 106 17.28 -19.11 1.62
CA TYR A 106 17.77 -17.78 1.94
C TYR A 106 17.30 -17.40 3.35
N TYR A 107 18.03 -16.52 4.04
CA TYR A 107 17.74 -16.16 5.43
C TYR A 107 16.27 -15.80 5.69
N SER A 108 15.64 -15.05 4.78
CA SER A 108 14.24 -14.63 4.92
C SER A 108 13.20 -15.63 4.36
N ILE A 109 13.63 -16.66 3.61
CA ILE A 109 12.76 -17.72 3.07
C ILE A 109 13.49 -19.08 3.14
N PRO A 110 13.71 -19.63 4.35
CA PRO A 110 14.51 -20.84 4.52
C PRO A 110 13.80 -22.07 3.96
N ASN A 111 14.56 -23.03 3.41
CA ASN A 111 14.08 -24.35 2.95
C ASN A 111 12.82 -24.31 2.07
N THR A 112 12.72 -23.32 1.19
CA THR A 112 11.54 -23.05 0.37
C THR A 112 11.49 -23.97 -0.85
N ALA A 113 10.44 -24.78 -0.95
CA ALA A 113 10.15 -25.51 -2.18
C ALA A 113 9.66 -24.55 -3.27
N VAL A 114 10.30 -24.59 -4.44
CA VAL A 114 9.94 -23.75 -5.59
C VAL A 114 9.94 -24.56 -6.88
N VAL A 115 8.98 -24.26 -7.76
CA VAL A 115 8.93 -24.75 -9.13
C VAL A 115 9.20 -23.59 -10.07
N LEU A 116 10.34 -23.64 -10.77
CA LEU A 116 10.73 -22.66 -11.76
C LEU A 116 10.24 -23.13 -13.13
N LYS A 117 9.39 -22.34 -13.78
CA LYS A 117 8.89 -22.61 -15.13
C LYS A 117 9.67 -21.78 -16.13
N LYS A 118 9.84 -22.32 -17.34
CA LYS A 118 10.46 -21.57 -18.44
C LYS A 118 9.51 -20.48 -18.90
N GLU A 119 9.97 -19.24 -18.89
CA GLU A 119 9.19 -18.08 -19.30
C GLU A 119 9.85 -17.35 -20.47
N LYS A 120 9.05 -16.67 -21.30
CA LYS A 120 9.55 -15.83 -22.41
C LYS A 120 10.04 -14.46 -21.91
N GLU A 121 9.43 -13.98 -20.84
CA GLU A 121 9.71 -12.72 -20.18
C GLU A 121 9.40 -12.86 -18.69
N ILE A 122 9.94 -11.95 -17.88
CA ILE A 122 9.67 -11.93 -16.43
C ILE A 122 8.18 -11.72 -16.19
N GLN A 123 7.56 -12.67 -15.50
CA GLN A 123 6.14 -12.57 -15.14
C GLN A 123 5.97 -11.76 -13.85
N PRO A 124 4.85 -11.06 -13.66
CA PRO A 124 4.51 -10.44 -12.38
C PRO A 124 4.29 -11.51 -11.29
N LEU A 125 4.18 -11.06 -10.04
CA LEU A 125 3.69 -11.91 -8.96
C LEU A 125 2.27 -12.37 -9.27
N TYR A 126 1.97 -13.63 -8.96
CA TYR A 126 0.68 -14.26 -9.17
C TYR A 126 0.00 -14.56 -7.84
N PHE A 127 -1.27 -14.15 -7.70
CA PHE A 127 -2.10 -14.51 -6.57
C PHE A 127 -3.43 -15.11 -7.04
N ALA A 128 -3.86 -16.20 -6.40
CA ALA A 128 -5.00 -16.99 -6.86
C ALA A 128 -6.33 -16.20 -6.87
N GLN A 129 -6.47 -15.23 -5.95
CA GLN A 129 -7.65 -14.37 -5.85
C GLN A 129 -7.69 -13.25 -6.89
N HIS A 130 -6.59 -12.97 -7.61
CA HIS A 130 -6.63 -11.98 -8.69
C HIS A 130 -7.57 -12.42 -9.80
N PRO A 131 -8.48 -11.54 -10.25
CA PRO A 131 -9.46 -11.90 -11.26
C PRO A 131 -8.75 -12.24 -12.59
N LYS A 132 -9.29 -13.23 -13.31
CA LYS A 132 -8.73 -13.70 -14.59
C LYS A 132 -9.68 -13.40 -15.74
N LYS A 133 -9.10 -13.04 -16.89
CA LYS A 133 -9.84 -12.85 -18.15
C LYS A 133 -10.30 -14.20 -18.74
N PRO A 134 -11.40 -14.22 -19.53
CA PRO A 134 -12.30 -13.10 -19.77
C PRO A 134 -13.16 -12.78 -18.53
N TYR A 135 -13.36 -11.49 -18.26
CA TYR A 135 -14.21 -11.05 -17.15
C TYR A 135 -15.69 -11.07 -17.55
N PRO A 136 -16.62 -11.43 -16.65
CA PRO A 136 -18.07 -11.38 -16.90
C PRO A 136 -18.66 -9.97 -16.71
N TYR A 137 -17.84 -8.95 -16.94
CA TYR A 137 -18.15 -7.53 -16.74
C TYR A 137 -17.21 -6.68 -17.59
N GLN A 138 -17.54 -5.41 -17.77
CA GLN A 138 -16.73 -4.49 -18.56
C GLN A 138 -15.67 -3.81 -17.67
N VAL A 139 -14.47 -3.65 -18.22
CA VAL A 139 -13.38 -2.91 -17.59
C VAL A 139 -12.93 -1.85 -18.59
N ILE A 140 -13.07 -0.59 -18.21
CA ILE A 140 -12.79 0.56 -19.07
C ILE A 140 -11.66 1.36 -18.43
N ASP A 141 -10.50 1.35 -19.07
CA ASP A 141 -9.41 2.25 -18.71
C ASP A 141 -9.64 3.62 -19.32
N MET A 142 -9.53 4.65 -18.49
CA MET A 142 -9.90 6.02 -18.86
C MET A 142 -9.01 7.06 -18.20
N THR A 143 -9.08 8.28 -18.72
CA THR A 143 -8.57 9.48 -18.08
C THR A 143 -9.63 10.57 -18.12
N PHE A 144 -9.67 11.42 -17.11
CA PHE A 144 -10.59 12.57 -17.09
C PHE A 144 -10.00 13.76 -16.33
N LEU A 145 -10.51 14.95 -16.61
CA LEU A 145 -10.09 16.21 -15.98
C LEU A 145 -10.96 16.53 -14.77
N GLY A 146 -10.36 16.68 -13.60
CA GLY A 146 -11.01 17.28 -12.44
C GLY A 146 -11.14 18.78 -12.62
N LYS A 147 -12.37 19.26 -12.86
CA LYS A 147 -12.60 20.68 -13.14
C LYS A 147 -12.22 21.60 -11.98
N SER A 148 -12.40 21.16 -10.73
CA SER A 148 -12.05 21.89 -9.50
C SER A 148 -10.55 21.87 -9.23
N THR A 149 -9.95 20.68 -9.22
CA THR A 149 -8.54 20.45 -8.89
C THR A 149 -7.58 20.78 -10.02
N LYS A 150 -8.08 20.86 -11.26
CA LYS A 150 -7.31 21.01 -12.51
C LYS A 150 -6.35 19.86 -12.80
N LEU A 151 -6.48 18.74 -12.09
CA LEU A 151 -5.68 17.54 -12.31
C LEU A 151 -6.34 16.64 -13.36
N THR A 152 -5.52 16.00 -14.19
CA THR A 152 -5.92 14.82 -14.96
C THR A 152 -5.81 13.59 -14.05
N TYR A 153 -6.85 12.77 -14.02
CA TYR A 153 -6.90 11.51 -13.26
C TYR A 153 -6.83 10.32 -14.18
N GLY A 154 -5.97 9.36 -13.85
CA GLY A 154 -5.95 8.02 -14.42
C GLY A 154 -6.90 7.11 -13.67
N ALA A 155 -7.86 6.48 -14.35
CA ALA A 155 -8.85 5.66 -13.69
C ALA A 155 -9.22 4.41 -14.48
N THR A 156 -9.79 3.43 -13.77
CA THR A 156 -10.43 2.25 -14.34
C THR A 156 -11.84 2.14 -13.79
N LEU A 157 -12.82 2.14 -14.69
CA LEU A 157 -14.23 1.93 -14.38
C LEU A 157 -14.60 0.47 -14.67
N THR A 158 -15.06 -0.23 -13.65
CA THR A 158 -15.57 -1.61 -13.75
C THR A 158 -17.09 -1.56 -13.71
N ILE A 159 -17.76 -2.04 -14.77
CA ILE A 159 -19.22 -1.97 -14.92
C ILE A 159 -19.81 -3.39 -15.00
N PRO A 160 -20.80 -3.73 -14.15
CA PRO A 160 -21.48 -5.03 -14.23
C PRO A 160 -22.15 -5.23 -15.59
N GLN A 161 -22.05 -6.44 -16.15
CA GLN A 161 -22.63 -6.76 -17.44
C GLN A 161 -24.17 -6.67 -17.42
N ASP A 162 -24.76 -6.22 -18.53
CA ASP A 162 -26.21 -6.17 -18.77
C ASP A 162 -27.03 -5.35 -17.76
N LYS A 163 -26.40 -4.35 -17.11
CA LYS A 163 -27.07 -3.43 -16.18
C LYS A 163 -27.09 -2.00 -16.72
N LYS A 164 -28.29 -1.47 -16.96
CA LYS A 164 -28.52 -0.04 -17.25
C LYS A 164 -28.50 0.84 -16.00
N LYS A 165 -28.81 0.26 -14.84
CA LYS A 165 -28.77 0.94 -13.55
C LYS A 165 -28.03 0.08 -12.53
N TYR A 166 -27.21 0.72 -11.72
CA TYR A 166 -26.37 0.08 -10.72
C TYR A 166 -25.96 1.10 -9.64
N PRO A 167 -25.70 0.66 -8.39
CA PRO A 167 -24.91 1.46 -7.46
C PRO A 167 -23.45 1.50 -7.94
N LEU A 168 -22.73 2.58 -7.64
CA LEU A 168 -21.33 2.76 -8.01
C LEU A 168 -20.50 3.08 -6.76
N ALA A 169 -19.44 2.31 -6.52
CA ALA A 169 -18.50 2.52 -5.43
C ALA A 169 -17.19 3.16 -5.93
N ILE A 170 -16.79 4.30 -5.38
CA ILE A 170 -15.43 4.82 -5.57
C ILE A 170 -14.53 4.19 -4.50
N LEU A 171 -13.46 3.51 -4.93
CA LEU A 171 -12.50 2.85 -4.03
C LEU A 171 -11.34 3.81 -3.72
N ILE A 172 -11.07 4.05 -2.44
CA ILE A 172 -10.12 5.06 -1.96
C ILE A 172 -9.03 4.36 -1.13
N SER A 173 -7.78 4.46 -1.61
CA SER A 173 -6.59 3.86 -1.00
C SER A 173 -6.26 4.49 0.37
N GLY A 174 -5.42 3.80 1.13
CA GLY A 174 -4.89 4.30 2.41
C GLY A 174 -3.63 5.13 2.26
N THR A 175 -2.96 5.39 3.38
CA THR A 175 -1.75 6.22 3.46
C THR A 175 -0.67 5.77 2.47
N GLY A 176 -0.04 6.72 1.81
CA GLY A 176 1.01 6.50 0.82
C GLY A 176 0.55 6.84 -0.58
N GLN A 177 1.43 6.61 -1.56
CA GLN A 177 1.19 6.92 -2.95
C GLN A 177 0.96 5.61 -3.71
N HIS A 178 -0.29 5.34 -4.12
CA HIS A 178 -0.68 4.06 -4.69
C HIS A 178 -1.15 4.17 -6.15
N ASP A 179 -1.02 3.07 -6.89
CA ASP A 179 -1.73 2.89 -8.15
C ASP A 179 -3.22 2.63 -7.91
N ARG A 180 -4.04 2.69 -8.97
CA ARG A 180 -5.49 2.41 -8.87
C ARG A 180 -5.85 1.00 -8.39
N ASN A 181 -4.92 0.05 -8.45
CA ASN A 181 -5.15 -1.33 -8.00
C ASN A 181 -4.85 -1.49 -6.50
N TYR A 182 -4.28 -0.46 -5.89
CA TYR A 182 -3.77 -0.45 -4.52
C TYR A 182 -2.80 -1.63 -4.29
N THR A 183 -1.82 -1.73 -5.19
CA THR A 183 -0.84 -2.82 -5.22
C THR A 183 0.10 -2.76 -4.02
N TYR A 184 0.07 -3.78 -3.16
CA TYR A 184 0.98 -3.91 -2.04
C TYR A 184 1.63 -5.30 -2.04
N MET A 185 2.96 -5.36 -2.15
CA MET A 185 3.72 -6.63 -2.25
C MET A 185 3.20 -7.55 -3.37
N GLY A 186 2.80 -6.94 -4.49
CA GLY A 186 2.20 -7.62 -5.65
C GLY A 186 0.70 -7.91 -5.52
N ARG A 187 0.08 -7.66 -4.37
CA ARG A 187 -1.35 -7.88 -4.14
C ARG A 187 -2.14 -6.66 -4.55
N GLU A 188 -2.88 -6.80 -5.64
CA GLU A 188 -3.84 -5.80 -6.11
C GLU A 188 -5.15 -5.86 -5.30
N PHE A 189 -5.17 -5.17 -4.15
CA PHE A 189 -6.30 -5.21 -3.20
C PHE A 189 -7.63 -4.78 -3.84
N PHE A 190 -7.60 -3.72 -4.65
CA PHE A 190 -8.81 -3.18 -5.29
C PHE A 190 -9.24 -3.94 -6.55
N THR A 191 -8.42 -4.79 -7.17
CA THR A 191 -8.91 -5.63 -8.28
C THR A 191 -9.85 -6.72 -7.78
N VAL A 192 -9.51 -7.36 -6.66
CA VAL A 192 -10.34 -8.40 -6.02
C VAL A 192 -11.66 -7.82 -5.53
N LEU A 193 -11.63 -6.66 -4.87
CA LEU A 193 -12.85 -5.98 -4.44
C LEU A 193 -13.72 -5.55 -5.64
N ALA A 194 -13.13 -5.01 -6.70
CA ALA A 194 -13.88 -4.62 -7.90
C ALA A 194 -14.51 -5.83 -8.63
N ASP A 195 -13.84 -6.99 -8.66
CA ASP A 195 -14.38 -8.22 -9.24
C ASP A 195 -15.62 -8.71 -8.48
N GLU A 196 -15.56 -8.79 -7.14
CA GLU A 196 -16.74 -9.14 -6.33
C GLU A 196 -17.88 -8.16 -6.56
N LEU A 197 -17.62 -6.85 -6.46
CA LEU A 197 -18.64 -5.82 -6.65
C LEU A 197 -19.32 -5.96 -8.03
N ALA A 198 -18.54 -6.08 -9.10
CA ALA A 198 -19.06 -6.20 -10.46
C ALA A 198 -19.87 -7.49 -10.66
N ARG A 199 -19.42 -8.64 -10.13
CA ARG A 199 -20.18 -9.90 -10.17
C ARG A 199 -21.51 -9.82 -9.43
N LYS A 200 -21.62 -8.96 -8.41
CA LYS A 200 -22.85 -8.72 -7.66
C LYS A 200 -23.72 -7.60 -8.23
N GLY A 201 -23.30 -6.97 -9.33
CA GLY A 201 -24.09 -5.93 -9.99
C GLY A 201 -23.83 -4.51 -9.47
N ILE A 202 -22.69 -4.27 -8.84
CA ILE A 202 -22.22 -2.97 -8.34
C ILE A 202 -21.06 -2.50 -9.23
N ALA A 203 -21.13 -1.29 -9.77
CA ALA A 203 -20.00 -0.71 -10.50
C ALA A 203 -18.94 -0.18 -9.53
N SER A 204 -17.69 -0.06 -9.98
CA SER A 204 -16.64 0.55 -9.18
C SER A 204 -15.72 1.44 -10.00
N LEU A 205 -15.33 2.59 -9.42
CA LEU A 205 -14.27 3.44 -9.95
C LEU A 205 -13.01 3.29 -9.09
N ARG A 206 -11.89 3.05 -9.74
CA ARG A 206 -10.55 3.01 -9.14
C ARG A 206 -9.67 4.06 -9.82
N VAL A 207 -8.91 4.82 -9.04
CA VAL A 207 -8.16 5.98 -9.54
C VAL A 207 -6.72 5.90 -9.04
N ASP A 208 -5.74 6.21 -9.89
CA ASP A 208 -4.35 6.34 -9.45
C ASP A 208 -4.26 7.55 -8.52
N ASP A 209 -3.55 7.41 -7.41
CA ASP A 209 -3.36 8.54 -6.49
C ASP A 209 -2.64 9.70 -7.18
N ARG A 210 -2.76 10.89 -6.59
CA ARG A 210 -2.13 12.12 -7.09
C ARG A 210 -0.66 11.87 -7.44
N GLY A 211 -0.25 12.23 -8.66
CA GLY A 211 1.13 12.06 -9.13
C GLY A 211 1.56 10.61 -9.43
N THR A 212 0.62 9.66 -9.45
CA THR A 212 0.87 8.24 -9.76
C THR A 212 0.26 7.85 -11.09
N GLY A 213 0.88 6.90 -11.80
CA GLY A 213 0.31 6.31 -13.00
C GLY A 213 -0.04 7.37 -14.04
N LYS A 214 -1.33 7.49 -14.37
CA LYS A 214 -1.83 8.52 -15.31
C LYS A 214 -2.44 9.75 -14.62
N THR A 215 -2.42 9.79 -13.28
CA THR A 215 -2.88 10.95 -12.50
C THR A 215 -1.76 11.98 -12.34
N SER A 216 -2.02 13.21 -12.78
CA SER A 216 -1.11 14.35 -12.60
C SER A 216 -1.13 14.90 -11.15
N GLY A 217 -0.19 15.78 -10.82
CA GLY A 217 -0.17 16.51 -9.55
C GLY A 217 0.99 16.14 -8.64
N ASP A 218 1.05 16.79 -7.48
CA ASP A 218 2.13 16.63 -6.50
C ASP A 218 1.62 15.92 -5.25
N PHE A 219 2.02 14.66 -5.08
CA PHE A 219 1.72 13.87 -3.89
C PHE A 219 2.42 14.40 -2.63
N LYS A 220 3.70 14.80 -2.76
CA LYS A 220 4.59 15.08 -1.63
C LYS A 220 4.09 16.26 -0.78
N ASN A 221 3.48 17.24 -1.43
CA ASN A 221 2.95 18.44 -0.78
C ASN A 221 1.44 18.43 -0.54
N ALA A 222 0.75 17.33 -0.90
CA ALA A 222 -0.67 17.15 -0.66
C ALA A 222 -0.98 16.72 0.78
N THR A 223 -2.23 16.90 1.18
CA THR A 223 -2.79 16.51 2.48
C THR A 223 -4.01 15.62 2.28
N THR A 224 -4.51 14.99 3.35
CA THR A 224 -5.76 14.23 3.31
C THR A 224 -6.94 15.08 2.81
N GLY A 225 -6.95 16.38 3.11
CA GLY A 225 -7.95 17.32 2.58
C GLY A 225 -7.86 17.48 1.06
N ASP A 226 -6.64 17.56 0.51
CA ASP A 226 -6.43 17.61 -0.94
C ASP A 226 -6.90 16.32 -1.62
N PHE A 227 -6.71 15.16 -0.98
CA PHE A 227 -7.21 13.87 -1.48
C PHE A 227 -8.75 13.78 -1.40
N ALA A 228 -9.38 14.42 -0.42
CA ALA A 228 -10.84 14.58 -0.39
C ALA A 228 -11.36 15.46 -1.54
N ASP A 229 -10.63 16.53 -1.89
CA ASP A 229 -10.95 17.35 -3.07
C ASP A 229 -10.79 16.54 -4.37
N ASP A 230 -9.82 15.61 -4.43
CA ASP A 230 -9.66 14.69 -5.55
C ASP A 230 -10.88 13.77 -5.70
N VAL A 231 -11.39 13.18 -4.61
CA VAL A 231 -12.61 12.35 -4.64
C VAL A 231 -13.85 13.15 -5.03
N ASP A 232 -13.98 14.40 -4.57
CA ASP A 232 -15.07 15.29 -5.02
C ASP A 232 -15.02 15.54 -6.54
N ALA A 233 -13.82 15.68 -7.11
CA ALA A 233 -13.66 15.80 -8.56
C ALA A 233 -14.05 14.52 -9.32
N GLN A 234 -13.78 13.34 -8.75
CA GLN A 234 -14.21 12.05 -9.30
C GLN A 234 -15.75 11.95 -9.32
N ILE A 235 -16.42 12.30 -8.21
CA ILE A 235 -17.89 12.35 -8.12
C ILE A 235 -18.46 13.31 -9.18
N ALA A 236 -17.88 14.50 -9.29
CA ALA A 236 -18.32 15.51 -10.26
C ALA A 236 -18.19 15.03 -11.72
N TYR A 237 -17.10 14.32 -12.04
CA TYR A 237 -16.90 13.72 -13.35
C TYR A 237 -17.96 12.64 -13.66
N LEU A 238 -18.13 11.66 -12.76
CA LEU A 238 -19.11 10.57 -12.92
C LEU A 238 -20.53 11.11 -13.16
N LYS A 239 -20.94 12.16 -12.43
CA LYS A 239 -22.25 12.80 -12.63
C LYS A 239 -22.40 13.56 -13.94
N SER A 240 -21.29 13.95 -14.58
CA SER A 240 -21.32 14.69 -15.83
C SER A 240 -21.37 13.79 -17.07
N ASP A 241 -20.93 12.53 -16.93
CA ASP A 241 -20.95 11.56 -18.02
C ASP A 241 -22.31 10.84 -18.08
N LYS A 242 -23.06 11.08 -19.17
CA LYS A 242 -24.40 10.50 -19.35
C LYS A 242 -24.39 8.99 -19.60
N ASN A 243 -23.22 8.40 -19.87
CA ASN A 243 -23.08 6.96 -20.09
C ASN A 243 -22.89 6.18 -18.78
N ILE A 244 -22.75 6.88 -17.65
CA ILE A 244 -22.53 6.29 -16.33
C ILE A 244 -23.78 6.53 -15.47
N ASP A 245 -24.35 5.45 -14.90
CA ASP A 245 -25.35 5.62 -13.84
C ASP A 245 -24.68 6.11 -12.54
N ALA A 246 -24.70 7.43 -12.37
CA ALA A 246 -24.17 8.14 -11.22
C ALA A 246 -25.27 8.55 -10.22
N SER A 247 -26.45 7.91 -10.28
CA SER A 247 -27.57 8.24 -9.39
C SER A 247 -27.38 7.73 -7.96
N HIS A 248 -26.54 6.70 -7.77
CA HIS A 248 -26.31 6.05 -6.47
C HIS A 248 -24.83 5.77 -6.23
N ILE A 249 -24.05 6.83 -6.05
CA ILE A 249 -22.61 6.77 -5.76
C ILE A 249 -22.39 6.55 -4.26
N GLY A 250 -21.51 5.63 -3.89
CA GLY A 250 -20.97 5.51 -2.54
C GLY A 250 -19.45 5.46 -2.53
N LEU A 251 -18.88 5.55 -1.33
CA LEU A 251 -17.43 5.56 -1.11
C LEU A 251 -17.02 4.33 -0.31
N ILE A 252 -15.94 3.65 -0.74
CA ILE A 252 -15.30 2.58 0.02
C ILE A 252 -13.87 3.01 0.29
N GLY A 253 -13.55 3.35 1.53
CA GLY A 253 -12.26 3.89 1.92
C GLY A 253 -11.50 2.97 2.86
N HIS A 254 -10.25 2.65 2.54
CA HIS A 254 -9.36 1.86 3.39
C HIS A 254 -8.39 2.75 4.18
N SER A 255 -8.23 2.53 5.48
CA SER A 255 -7.25 3.27 6.30
C SER A 255 -7.44 4.79 6.19
N GLU A 256 -6.44 5.57 5.73
CA GLU A 256 -6.63 7.00 5.41
C GLU A 256 -7.78 7.25 4.41
N GLY A 257 -8.02 6.34 3.47
CA GLY A 257 -9.16 6.41 2.56
C GLY A 257 -10.52 6.47 3.28
N GLY A 258 -10.64 5.88 4.47
CA GLY A 258 -11.83 6.02 5.31
C GLY A 258 -11.96 7.40 5.97
N MET A 259 -10.84 8.06 6.27
CA MET A 259 -10.80 9.46 6.69
C MET A 259 -11.27 10.36 5.54
N ILE A 260 -10.73 10.15 4.34
CA ILE A 260 -11.12 10.84 3.11
C ILE A 260 -12.62 10.65 2.84
N ALA A 261 -13.12 9.41 2.90
CA ALA A 261 -14.54 9.12 2.71
C ALA A 261 -15.43 9.84 3.72
N SER A 262 -14.99 9.96 4.97
CA SER A 262 -15.71 10.69 6.02
C SER A 262 -15.76 12.19 5.73
N ILE A 263 -14.63 12.79 5.33
CA ILE A 263 -14.55 14.22 4.97
C ILE A 263 -15.48 14.54 3.80
N VAL A 264 -15.44 13.71 2.74
CA VAL A 264 -16.27 13.91 1.54
C VAL A 264 -17.75 13.71 1.87
N SER A 265 -18.11 12.62 2.56
CA SER A 265 -19.50 12.32 2.91
C SER A 265 -20.13 13.38 3.82
N ALA A 266 -19.33 14.05 4.65
CA ALA A 266 -19.77 15.14 5.52
C ALA A 266 -20.15 16.43 4.76
N ARG A 267 -19.68 16.62 3.51
CA ARG A 267 -19.92 17.84 2.73
C ARG A 267 -20.61 17.62 1.38
N ASN A 268 -20.57 16.41 0.82
CA ASN A 268 -21.08 16.11 -0.52
C ASN A 268 -22.35 15.24 -0.49
N LYS A 269 -23.50 15.87 -0.71
CA LYS A 269 -24.83 15.22 -0.74
C LYS A 269 -25.05 14.21 -1.87
N ASN A 270 -24.10 14.08 -2.80
CA ASN A 270 -24.17 13.10 -3.88
C ASN A 270 -23.74 11.70 -3.42
N VAL A 271 -23.02 11.59 -2.31
CA VAL A 271 -22.70 10.30 -1.71
C VAL A 271 -23.97 9.71 -1.08
N LYS A 272 -24.23 8.42 -1.30
CA LYS A 272 -25.45 7.70 -0.88
C LYS A 272 -25.19 6.58 0.11
N PHE A 273 -23.96 6.10 0.21
CA PHE A 273 -23.51 5.18 1.25
C PHE A 273 -22.00 5.31 1.45
N MET A 274 -21.52 4.90 2.62
CA MET A 274 -20.09 4.83 2.93
C MET A 274 -19.74 3.45 3.50
N VAL A 275 -18.64 2.87 3.03
CA VAL A 275 -18.01 1.70 3.63
C VAL A 275 -16.61 2.11 4.10
N SER A 276 -16.36 1.99 5.38
CA SER A 276 -15.06 2.24 6.00
C SER A 276 -14.37 0.91 6.30
N LEU A 277 -13.26 0.65 5.62
CA LEU A 277 -12.42 -0.53 5.80
C LEU A 277 -11.20 -0.14 6.66
N SER A 278 -11.28 -0.38 7.96
CA SER A 278 -10.26 0.05 8.92
C SER A 278 -9.97 1.55 8.81
N GLY A 279 -11.00 2.35 8.51
CA GLY A 279 -10.84 3.79 8.33
C GLY A 279 -10.72 4.52 9.66
N VAL A 280 -9.85 5.53 9.71
CA VAL A 280 -9.56 6.27 10.94
C VAL A 280 -10.75 7.13 11.37
N ALA A 281 -11.32 6.78 12.51
CA ALA A 281 -12.46 7.48 13.12
C ALA A 281 -12.17 8.03 14.52
N VAL A 282 -10.94 7.94 15.03
CA VAL A 282 -10.49 8.61 16.26
C VAL A 282 -9.70 9.89 15.94
N SER A 283 -9.41 10.71 16.94
CA SER A 283 -8.59 11.92 16.73
C SER A 283 -7.15 11.55 16.31
N GLY A 284 -6.44 12.44 15.60
CA GLY A 284 -5.08 12.17 15.13
C GLY A 284 -4.11 11.80 16.25
N LEU A 285 -4.15 12.49 17.39
CA LEU A 285 -3.33 12.16 18.57
C LEU A 285 -3.68 10.79 19.18
N GLU A 286 -4.97 10.48 19.28
CA GLU A 286 -5.45 9.20 19.79
C GLU A 286 -5.06 8.05 18.85
N MET A 287 -5.17 8.26 17.53
CA MET A 287 -4.74 7.31 16.52
C MET A 287 -3.24 7.01 16.64
N LEU A 288 -2.41 8.05 16.75
CA LEU A 288 -0.97 7.87 16.94
C LEU A 288 -0.66 7.10 18.23
N ASN A 289 -1.42 7.34 19.31
CA ASN A 289 -1.24 6.62 20.56
C ASN A 289 -1.59 5.13 20.44
N LEU A 290 -2.78 4.82 19.90
CA LEU A 290 -3.29 3.46 19.73
C LEU A 290 -2.38 2.65 18.79
N GLN A 291 -2.05 3.21 17.63
CA GLN A 291 -1.21 2.57 16.62
C GLN A 291 0.19 2.25 17.17
N ASN A 292 0.89 3.23 17.75
CA ASN A 292 2.26 3.01 18.21
C ASN A 292 2.29 2.02 19.40
N THR A 293 1.26 2.05 20.26
CA THR A 293 1.12 1.06 21.34
C THR A 293 0.94 -0.35 20.79
N ALA A 294 0.05 -0.53 19.82
CA ALA A 294 -0.21 -1.82 19.18
C ALA A 294 1.03 -2.36 18.45
N ILE A 295 1.74 -1.49 17.73
CA ILE A 295 2.99 -1.83 17.03
C ILE A 295 4.06 -2.30 18.02
N LEU A 296 4.33 -1.54 19.09
CA LEU A 296 5.34 -1.90 20.08
C LEU A 296 5.02 -3.24 20.77
N LYS A 297 3.74 -3.48 21.09
CA LYS A 297 3.30 -4.78 21.63
C LYS A 297 3.45 -5.91 20.61
N ASN A 298 3.17 -5.67 19.33
CA ASN A 298 3.35 -6.66 18.26
C ASN A 298 4.81 -7.08 18.08
N PHE A 299 5.76 -6.17 18.32
CA PHE A 299 7.19 -6.48 18.38
C PHE A 299 7.63 -7.24 19.64
N GLY A 300 6.74 -7.45 20.61
CA GLY A 300 7.03 -8.21 21.83
C GLY A 300 7.72 -7.40 22.93
N PHE A 301 7.71 -6.06 22.86
CA PHE A 301 8.22 -5.23 23.95
C PHE A 301 7.36 -5.41 25.21
N SER A 302 8.01 -5.39 26.38
CA SER A 302 7.32 -5.48 27.68
C SER A 302 6.50 -4.23 27.97
N ASP A 303 5.46 -4.35 28.80
CA ASP A 303 4.60 -3.20 29.15
C ASP A 303 5.38 -2.02 29.74
N LYS A 304 6.48 -2.29 30.46
CA LYS A 304 7.40 -1.26 30.97
C LYS A 304 8.04 -0.46 29.81
N VAL A 305 8.58 -1.17 28.82
CA VAL A 305 9.22 -0.56 27.65
C VAL A 305 8.19 0.19 26.81
N VAL A 306 7.02 -0.42 26.55
CA VAL A 306 5.92 0.23 25.83
C VAL A 306 5.50 1.52 26.53
N SER A 307 5.30 1.49 27.85
CA SER A 307 4.91 2.66 28.65
C SER A 307 5.92 3.80 28.54
N LYS A 308 7.22 3.54 28.67
CA LYS A 308 8.26 4.59 28.54
C LYS A 308 8.41 5.10 27.12
N GLN A 309 8.35 4.23 26.12
CA GLN A 309 8.43 4.64 24.72
C GLN A 309 7.23 5.53 24.35
N MET A 310 6.02 5.17 24.82
CA MET A 310 4.80 5.94 24.57
C MET A 310 4.78 7.28 25.33
N GLU A 311 5.37 7.36 26.52
CA GLU A 311 5.57 8.65 27.20
C GLU A 311 6.37 9.62 26.32
N MET A 312 7.51 9.17 25.80
CA MET A 312 8.34 9.96 24.89
C MET A 312 7.55 10.34 23.62
N TYR A 313 6.90 9.38 22.96
CA TYR A 313 6.11 9.63 21.76
C TYR A 313 4.97 10.63 21.99
N ASN A 314 4.25 10.55 23.10
CA ASN A 314 3.17 11.49 23.41
C ASN A 314 3.69 12.93 23.56
N ILE A 315 4.88 13.13 24.15
CA ILE A 315 5.54 14.44 24.21
C ILE A 315 5.84 14.94 22.80
N MET A 316 6.37 14.05 21.94
CA MET A 316 6.70 14.39 20.54
C MET A 316 5.44 14.71 19.72
N PHE A 317 4.38 13.90 19.80
CA PHE A 317 3.11 14.12 19.11
C PHE A 317 2.49 15.45 19.54
N LYS A 318 2.47 15.73 20.84
CA LYS A 318 1.95 17.00 21.36
C LYS A 318 2.77 18.20 20.89
N ALA A 319 4.10 18.09 20.83
CA ALA A 319 4.95 19.13 20.29
C ALA A 319 4.64 19.43 18.80
N VAL A 320 4.39 18.41 17.99
CA VAL A 320 3.96 18.59 16.59
C VAL A 320 2.59 19.27 16.51
N TYR A 321 1.64 18.82 17.33
CA TYR A 321 0.27 19.35 17.37
C TYR A 321 0.25 20.83 17.79
N ASP A 322 1.04 21.22 18.80
CA ASP A 322 1.06 22.60 19.31
C ASP A 322 1.85 23.57 18.42
N THR A 323 2.74 23.07 17.58
CA THR A 323 3.56 23.90 16.70
C THR A 323 2.76 24.32 15.48
N LYS A 324 2.69 25.64 15.24
CA LYS A 324 1.98 26.21 14.08
C LYS A 324 2.52 25.63 12.79
N ALA A 325 1.64 25.45 11.80
CA ALA A 325 2.00 24.88 10.51
C ALA A 325 3.04 25.71 9.71
N SER A 326 3.18 27.01 10.01
CA SER A 326 4.20 27.89 9.41
C SER A 326 5.60 27.68 9.99
N ASP A 327 5.71 27.05 11.15
CA ASP A 327 6.93 27.00 11.93
C ASP A 327 7.55 25.60 11.85
N SER A 328 8.88 25.52 11.79
CA SER A 328 9.59 24.24 11.85
C SER A 328 9.45 23.64 13.25
N VAL A 329 9.04 22.37 13.32
CA VAL A 329 8.93 21.64 14.61
C VAL A 329 10.23 20.98 15.02
N THR A 330 11.16 20.72 14.09
CA THR A 330 12.38 19.97 14.38
C THR A 330 13.17 20.53 15.59
N PRO A 331 13.37 21.86 15.74
CA PRO A 331 14.02 22.41 16.94
C PRO A 331 13.23 22.19 18.24
N VAL A 332 11.90 22.23 18.16
CA VAL A 332 11.01 21.98 19.31
C VAL A 332 11.09 20.52 19.74
N LEU A 333 11.09 19.59 18.77
CA LEU A 333 11.24 18.15 19.03
C LEU A 333 12.58 17.85 19.70
N GLN A 334 13.68 18.41 19.17
CA GLN A 334 15.01 18.25 19.77
C GLN A 334 15.03 18.72 21.22
N LEU A 335 14.53 19.93 21.48
CA LEU A 335 14.47 20.49 22.84
C LEU A 335 13.67 19.60 23.79
N LYS A 336 12.49 19.14 23.35
CA LYS A 336 11.61 18.30 24.18
C LYS A 336 12.24 16.93 24.45
N LEU A 337 12.91 16.33 23.47
CA LEU A 337 13.60 15.06 23.64
C LEU A 337 14.78 15.19 24.60
N ASP A 338 15.61 16.24 24.44
CA ASP A 338 16.76 16.48 25.32
C ASP A 338 16.34 16.72 26.78
N GLN A 339 15.22 17.41 26.98
CA GLN A 339 14.63 17.60 28.31
C GLN A 339 14.16 16.27 28.90
N TRP A 340 13.46 15.47 28.11
CA TRP A 340 12.95 14.18 28.55
C TRP A 340 14.09 13.20 28.88
N ILE A 341 15.11 13.07 28.02
CA ILE A 341 16.26 12.17 28.23
C ILE A 341 16.98 12.47 29.56
N LYS A 342 17.12 13.74 29.95
CA LYS A 342 17.76 14.12 31.23
C LYS A 342 17.05 13.62 32.47
N THR A 343 15.78 13.22 32.34
CA THR A 343 14.97 12.68 33.46
C THR A 343 15.00 11.16 33.55
N GLN A 344 15.66 10.48 32.61
CA GLN A 344 15.68 9.02 32.50
C GLN A 344 17.02 8.44 32.96
N ASP A 345 16.99 7.25 33.57
CA ASP A 345 18.20 6.50 33.90
C ASP A 345 18.78 5.77 32.67
N SER A 346 20.07 5.41 32.75
CA SER A 346 20.77 4.77 31.62
C SER A 346 20.24 3.40 31.23
N THR A 347 19.61 2.66 32.15
CA THR A 347 19.02 1.35 31.87
C THR A 347 17.75 1.54 31.05
N THR A 348 16.87 2.46 31.45
CA THR A 348 15.66 2.81 30.69
C THR A 348 16.01 3.27 29.28
N LEU A 349 16.97 4.20 29.12
CA LEU A 349 17.41 4.67 27.80
C LEU A 349 17.95 3.54 26.92
N LYS A 350 18.63 2.55 27.51
CA LYS A 350 19.11 1.35 26.79
C LYS A 350 17.98 0.45 26.32
N GLU A 351 16.98 0.21 27.18
CA GLU A 351 15.81 -0.62 26.89
C GLU A 351 14.96 -0.07 25.73
N ILE A 352 14.82 1.27 25.63
CA ILE A 352 14.08 1.92 24.53
C ILE A 352 14.96 2.37 23.36
N HIS A 353 16.22 1.93 23.33
CA HIS A 353 17.19 2.25 22.27
C HIS A 353 17.47 3.75 22.04
N MET A 354 17.32 4.60 23.05
CA MET A 354 17.67 6.03 23.00
C MET A 354 19.07 6.28 23.57
N TRP A 355 20.07 5.66 22.95
CA TRP A 355 21.48 5.78 23.35
C TRP A 355 22.44 5.62 22.17
N GLY A 356 23.63 6.19 22.33
CA GLY A 356 24.73 6.04 21.38
C GLY A 356 24.52 6.80 20.07
N GLY A 357 23.79 7.93 20.09
CA GLY A 357 23.48 8.72 18.90
C GLY A 357 22.14 8.39 18.25
N ARG A 358 21.49 7.29 18.66
CA ARG A 358 20.17 6.87 18.13
C ARG A 358 19.05 7.87 18.40
N GLU A 359 19.18 8.65 19.45
CA GLU A 359 18.27 9.76 19.74
C GLU A 359 18.30 10.85 18.64
N LYS A 360 19.48 11.08 18.04
CA LYS A 360 19.64 12.01 16.90
C LYS A 360 19.06 11.42 15.63
N ASP A 361 19.26 10.13 15.39
CA ASP A 361 18.65 9.42 14.26
C ASP A 361 17.13 9.43 14.34
N PHE A 362 16.58 9.26 15.56
CA PHE A 362 15.16 9.39 15.81
C PHE A 362 14.65 10.79 15.46
N ILE A 363 15.28 11.87 15.96
CA ILE A 363 14.88 13.25 15.62
C ILE A 363 15.02 13.52 14.12
N TYR A 364 16.08 13.05 13.49
CA TYR A 364 16.26 13.22 12.04
C TYR A 364 15.12 12.58 11.25
N ARG A 365 14.76 11.34 11.57
CA ARG A 365 13.69 10.60 10.87
C ARG A 365 12.31 11.14 11.18
N TYR A 366 11.96 11.21 12.46
CA TYR A 366 10.64 11.65 12.91
C TYR A 366 10.41 13.13 12.62
N GLY A 367 11.41 13.99 12.80
CA GLY A 367 11.33 15.41 12.46
C GLY A 367 10.99 15.61 10.99
N LYS A 368 11.65 14.88 10.08
CA LYS A 368 11.40 14.97 8.63
C LYS A 368 9.97 14.57 8.25
N ASP A 369 9.39 13.59 8.93
CA ASP A 369 8.00 13.21 8.73
C ASP A 369 7.04 14.21 9.37
N ALA A 370 7.38 14.72 10.55
CA ALA A 370 6.62 15.74 11.25
C ALA A 370 6.55 17.06 10.47
N GLU A 371 7.56 17.43 9.69
CA GLU A 371 7.50 18.63 8.83
C GLU A 371 6.55 18.48 7.62
N ARG A 372 6.10 17.26 7.29
CA ARG A 372 5.23 17.07 6.12
C ARG A 372 3.86 17.66 6.38
N ARG A 373 3.35 18.42 5.41
CA ARG A 373 1.98 18.99 5.44
C ARG A 373 0.92 17.92 5.71
N TRP A 374 1.05 16.77 5.07
CA TRP A 374 0.20 15.62 5.30
C TRP A 374 0.17 15.22 6.79
N TYR A 375 1.32 15.00 7.42
CA TYR A 375 1.39 14.58 8.82
C TYR A 375 0.78 15.64 9.75
N ARG A 376 1.06 16.92 9.49
CA ARG A 376 0.44 18.04 10.22
C ARG A 376 -1.07 18.09 10.04
N TYR A 377 -1.59 17.76 8.87
CA TYR A 377 -3.04 17.67 8.66
C TYR A 377 -3.63 16.50 9.45
N THR A 378 -3.05 15.30 9.33
CA THR A 378 -3.54 14.07 9.94
C THR A 378 -3.53 14.10 11.46
N ILE A 379 -2.48 14.67 12.08
CA ILE A 379 -2.43 14.79 13.55
C ILE A 379 -3.51 15.71 14.12
N HIS A 380 -4.00 16.66 13.32
CA HIS A 380 -5.09 17.57 13.66
C HIS A 380 -6.47 17.05 13.23
N TYR A 381 -6.54 15.89 12.56
CA TYR A 381 -7.83 15.31 12.20
C TYR A 381 -8.66 15.04 13.45
N ASN A 382 -9.92 15.45 13.40
CA ASN A 382 -10.88 15.23 14.46
C ASN A 382 -12.19 14.69 13.86
N PRO A 383 -12.60 13.45 14.19
CA PRO A 383 -13.82 12.85 13.66
C PRO A 383 -15.09 13.65 13.97
N LYS A 384 -15.10 14.43 15.07
CA LYS A 384 -16.23 15.28 15.46
C LYS A 384 -16.56 16.37 14.44
N ASP A 385 -15.60 16.74 13.60
CA ASP A 385 -15.79 17.76 12.59
C ASP A 385 -16.53 17.23 11.35
N TYR A 386 -16.59 15.89 11.19
CA TYR A 386 -17.08 15.22 9.98
C TYR A 386 -18.20 14.23 10.26
N LEU A 387 -17.98 13.24 11.14
CA LEU A 387 -18.92 12.13 11.37
C LEU A 387 -20.34 12.60 11.78
N PRO A 388 -20.53 13.65 12.61
CA PRO A 388 -21.87 14.13 12.96
C PRO A 388 -22.67 14.71 11.78
N LYS A 389 -22.02 15.01 10.65
CA LYS A 389 -22.67 15.54 9.44
C LYS A 389 -23.10 14.44 8.47
N ILE A 390 -22.74 13.18 8.76
CA ILE A 390 -23.01 12.04 7.89
C ILE A 390 -24.34 11.39 8.29
N GLU A 391 -25.34 11.55 7.43
CA GLU A 391 -26.70 11.00 7.61
C GLU A 391 -27.00 9.80 6.69
N ILE A 392 -26.09 9.50 5.75
CA ILE A 392 -26.21 8.35 4.84
C ILE A 392 -25.91 7.03 5.55
N PRO A 393 -26.35 5.88 5.01
CA PRO A 393 -25.95 4.58 5.53
C PRO A 393 -24.43 4.40 5.59
N VAL A 394 -23.93 3.83 6.70
CA VAL A 394 -22.50 3.55 6.92
C VAL A 394 -22.26 2.11 7.36
N LEU A 395 -21.35 1.42 6.68
CA LEU A 395 -20.72 0.20 7.15
C LEU A 395 -19.30 0.53 7.60
N ALA A 396 -18.98 0.36 8.88
CA ALA A 396 -17.62 0.52 9.39
C ALA A 396 -17.10 -0.82 9.92
N VAL A 397 -15.98 -1.29 9.37
CA VAL A 397 -15.43 -2.59 9.73
C VAL A 397 -13.94 -2.51 10.00
N ASN A 398 -13.44 -3.43 10.83
CA ASN A 398 -12.03 -3.61 11.16
C ASN A 398 -11.72 -5.10 11.33
N GLY A 399 -10.46 -5.50 11.15
CA GLY A 399 -9.95 -6.78 11.67
C GLY A 399 -9.50 -6.66 13.13
N ASP A 400 -9.65 -7.72 13.93
CA ASP A 400 -9.22 -7.71 15.34
C ASP A 400 -7.69 -7.77 15.52
N LYS A 401 -6.94 -8.10 14.47
CA LYS A 401 -5.47 -8.09 14.44
C LYS A 401 -4.90 -6.87 13.72
N ASP A 402 -5.74 -5.87 13.45
CA ASP A 402 -5.31 -4.60 12.89
C ASP A 402 -4.52 -3.78 13.93
N ILE A 403 -3.19 -3.76 13.78
CA ILE A 403 -2.29 -2.95 14.61
C ILE A 403 -2.12 -1.52 14.09
N GLN A 404 -2.59 -1.22 12.88
CA GLN A 404 -2.48 0.11 12.29
C GLN A 404 -3.67 0.98 12.70
N VAL A 405 -4.87 0.39 12.71
CA VAL A 405 -6.11 1.01 13.19
C VAL A 405 -6.82 0.05 14.14
N PRO A 406 -6.45 0.04 15.44
CA PRO A 406 -7.06 -0.85 16.42
C PRO A 406 -8.58 -0.74 16.46
N ALA A 407 -9.24 -1.90 16.38
CA ALA A 407 -10.64 -2.00 16.00
C ALA A 407 -11.61 -1.39 17.03
N GLN A 408 -11.38 -1.63 18.32
CA GLN A 408 -12.37 -1.37 19.36
C GLN A 408 -12.64 0.14 19.50
N GLU A 409 -11.62 0.94 19.81
CA GLU A 409 -11.73 2.38 19.98
C GLU A 409 -12.19 3.07 18.69
N ASN A 410 -11.72 2.56 17.54
CA ASN A 410 -12.07 3.09 16.24
C ASN A 410 -13.57 2.94 15.92
N LEU A 411 -14.12 1.73 16.07
CA LEU A 411 -15.53 1.47 15.78
C LEU A 411 -16.47 2.09 16.82
N GLU A 412 -16.07 2.17 18.09
CA GLU A 412 -16.84 2.91 19.10
C GLU A 412 -16.91 4.41 18.77
N SER A 413 -15.86 4.98 18.17
CA SER A 413 -15.89 6.37 17.71
C SER A 413 -16.90 6.58 16.57
N PHE A 414 -16.99 5.64 15.62
CA PHE A 414 -18.05 5.67 14.60
C PHE A 414 -19.45 5.65 15.23
N LYS A 415 -19.72 4.71 16.14
CA LYS A 415 -21.03 4.62 16.84
C LYS A 415 -21.36 5.89 17.62
N LYS A 416 -20.34 6.51 18.23
CA LYS A 416 -20.48 7.70 19.05
C LYS A 416 -20.81 8.96 18.25
N TYR A 417 -20.15 9.16 17.11
CA TYR A 417 -20.23 10.44 16.40
C TYR A 417 -21.11 10.44 15.16
N LEU A 418 -21.39 9.30 14.53
CA LEU A 418 -22.31 9.25 13.39
C LEU A 418 -23.73 9.63 13.83
N LYS A 419 -24.42 10.42 13.00
CA LYS A 419 -25.83 10.80 13.18
C LYS A 419 -26.79 9.99 12.30
N SER A 420 -26.25 9.23 11.35
CA SER A 420 -27.03 8.30 10.53
C SER A 420 -27.83 7.33 11.39
N THR A 421 -29.08 7.09 10.99
CA THR A 421 -29.94 6.07 11.61
C THR A 421 -29.63 4.66 11.10
N ASP A 422 -28.73 4.53 10.12
CA ASP A 422 -28.37 3.27 9.49
C ASP A 422 -26.84 3.07 9.54
N VAL A 423 -26.38 2.60 10.71
CA VAL A 423 -24.96 2.33 10.98
C VAL A 423 -24.79 0.85 11.29
N THR A 424 -23.89 0.19 10.56
CA THR A 424 -23.46 -1.18 10.80
C THR A 424 -21.99 -1.17 11.16
N THR A 425 -21.61 -1.75 12.31
CA THR A 425 -20.21 -1.95 12.69
C THR A 425 -19.89 -3.43 12.84
N LYS A 426 -18.73 -3.89 12.36
CA LYS A 426 -18.30 -5.28 12.53
C LYS A 426 -16.78 -5.41 12.72
N ILE A 427 -16.38 -6.24 13.68
CA ILE A 427 -14.98 -6.69 13.84
C ILE A 427 -14.89 -8.10 13.26
N TYR A 428 -13.93 -8.32 12.37
CA TYR A 428 -13.62 -9.64 11.82
C TYR A 428 -12.47 -10.28 12.58
N THR A 429 -12.65 -11.53 12.99
CA THR A 429 -11.67 -12.31 13.73
C THR A 429 -10.50 -12.73 12.83
N ASP A 430 -9.30 -12.66 13.37
CA ASP A 430 -8.03 -13.08 12.77
C ASP A 430 -7.61 -12.33 11.49
N LEU A 431 -8.24 -11.18 11.23
CA LEU A 431 -7.89 -10.32 10.09
C LEU A 431 -6.92 -9.21 10.49
N ASN A 432 -5.86 -9.07 9.69
CA ASN A 432 -4.90 -7.98 9.79
C ASN A 432 -5.45 -6.67 9.16
N HIS A 433 -4.62 -5.62 9.13
CA HIS A 433 -5.01 -4.32 8.54
C HIS A 433 -5.46 -4.42 7.07
N MET A 434 -4.83 -5.31 6.29
CA MET A 434 -5.14 -5.52 4.88
C MET A 434 -6.28 -6.54 4.69
N TYR A 435 -7.06 -6.86 5.72
CA TYR A 435 -8.15 -7.85 5.66
C TYR A 435 -7.69 -9.22 5.17
N GLN A 436 -6.51 -9.65 5.60
CA GLN A 436 -6.02 -11.01 5.35
C GLN A 436 -5.99 -11.79 6.66
N HIS A 437 -6.35 -13.06 6.60
CA HIS A 437 -6.21 -14.00 7.70
C HIS A 437 -4.73 -14.14 8.04
N CYS A 438 -4.36 -13.75 9.26
CA CYS A 438 -2.99 -13.90 9.75
C CYS A 438 -2.85 -15.16 10.62
N ILE A 439 -1.70 -15.81 10.52
CA ILE A 439 -1.33 -17.02 11.26
C ILE A 439 -0.59 -16.62 12.54
N THR A 440 0.42 -15.77 12.42
CA THR A 440 1.20 -15.23 13.55
C THR A 440 0.74 -13.84 13.95
N CYS A 441 0.10 -13.13 13.01
CA CYS A 441 -0.36 -11.76 13.15
C CYS A 441 0.76 -10.77 13.48
N LYS A 442 1.99 -11.12 13.10
CA LYS A 442 3.16 -10.24 13.16
C LYS A 442 3.32 -9.53 11.84
N GLN A 443 3.82 -8.30 11.88
CA GLN A 443 4.05 -7.52 10.67
C GLN A 443 4.97 -8.23 9.65
N SER A 444 5.93 -9.03 10.12
CA SER A 444 6.85 -9.81 9.28
C SER A 444 6.15 -10.83 8.38
N GLU A 445 4.98 -11.31 8.78
CA GLU A 445 4.22 -12.34 8.06
C GLU A 445 3.60 -11.83 6.76
N SER A 446 3.43 -10.50 6.60
CA SER A 446 2.68 -9.91 5.48
C SER A 446 3.14 -10.38 4.09
N LYS A 447 4.43 -10.74 3.95
CA LYS A 447 5.02 -11.23 2.70
C LYS A 447 4.70 -12.70 2.41
N GLU A 448 4.28 -13.46 3.41
CA GLU A 448 4.02 -14.91 3.40
C GLU A 448 2.52 -15.24 3.26
N ILE A 449 1.63 -14.26 3.45
CA ILE A 449 0.19 -14.48 3.36
C ILE A 449 -0.28 -14.41 1.91
N ASP A 450 -0.66 -15.53 1.28
CA ASP A 450 -1.10 -15.55 -0.13
C ASP A 450 -2.48 -14.96 -0.39
N GLU A 451 -3.31 -14.84 0.65
CA GLU A 451 -4.60 -14.16 0.55
C GLU A 451 -4.39 -12.69 0.14
N VAL A 452 -5.25 -12.17 -0.72
CA VAL A 452 -5.28 -10.76 -1.13
C VAL A 452 -6.32 -10.01 -0.31
N PHE A 453 -7.50 -10.63 -0.13
CA PHE A 453 -8.63 -10.10 0.65
C PHE A 453 -9.51 -11.26 1.14
N ALA A 454 -9.82 -11.30 2.42
CA ALA A 454 -10.76 -12.20 3.05
C ALA A 454 -12.15 -12.23 2.33
N PRO A 455 -12.57 -13.39 1.79
CA PRO A 455 -13.82 -13.52 1.00
C PRO A 455 -15.10 -13.14 1.76
N GLU A 456 -15.17 -13.41 3.07
CA GLU A 456 -16.35 -13.10 3.88
C GLU A 456 -16.57 -11.59 4.01
N VAL A 457 -15.48 -10.80 4.04
CA VAL A 457 -15.57 -9.34 4.09
C VAL A 457 -16.05 -8.80 2.74
N LEU A 458 -15.50 -9.31 1.64
CA LEU A 458 -15.94 -8.98 0.28
C LEU A 458 -17.44 -9.23 0.11
N HIS A 459 -17.90 -10.41 0.55
CA HIS A 459 -19.30 -10.79 0.47
C HIS A 459 -20.21 -9.89 1.33
N ASP A 460 -19.80 -9.58 2.55
CA ASP A 460 -20.57 -8.73 3.45
C ASP A 460 -20.68 -7.29 2.92
N ILE A 461 -19.61 -6.75 2.32
CA ILE A 461 -19.64 -5.42 1.67
C ILE A 461 -20.67 -5.41 0.55
N SER A 462 -20.58 -6.36 -0.40
CA SER A 462 -21.45 -6.38 -1.58
C SER A 462 -22.92 -6.59 -1.18
N LYS A 463 -23.18 -7.51 -0.25
CA LYS A 463 -24.51 -7.77 0.32
C LYS A 463 -25.07 -6.54 1.04
N TRP A 464 -24.25 -5.87 1.85
CA TRP A 464 -24.66 -4.69 2.60
C TRP A 464 -25.06 -3.55 1.67
N ILE A 465 -24.28 -3.27 0.63
CA ILE A 465 -24.59 -2.25 -0.38
C ILE A 465 -25.92 -2.58 -1.07
N LEU A 466 -26.09 -3.81 -1.57
CA LEU A 466 -27.29 -4.21 -2.31
C LEU A 466 -28.56 -4.16 -1.47
N SER A 467 -28.47 -4.42 -0.17
CA SER A 467 -29.65 -4.32 0.72
C SER A 467 -30.20 -2.88 0.87
N ARG A 468 -29.39 -1.87 0.53
CA ARG A 468 -29.73 -0.44 0.61
C ARG A 468 -29.97 0.20 -0.75
N TYR A 469 -29.56 -0.47 -1.82
CA TYR A 469 -29.89 -0.07 -3.18
C TYR A 469 -31.28 -0.56 -3.58
N LYS A 470 -32.30 0.28 -3.38
CA LYS A 470 -33.64 0.04 -3.90
C LYS A 470 -33.69 0.49 -5.37
N LYS A 471 -33.99 -0.45 -6.28
CA LYS A 471 -34.01 -0.26 -7.74
C LYS A 471 -35.08 0.71 -8.21
#